data_AF-T0MAP4-F1
#
_entry.id   AF-T0MAP4-F1
#
_cell.length_a   1.000
_cell.length_b   1.000
_cell.length_c   1.000
_cell.angle_alpha   90.00
_cell.angle_beta   90.00
_cell.angle_gamma   90.00
#
_symmetry.space_group_name_H-M   'P 1'
#
loop_
_entity.id
_entity.type
_entity.pdbx_description
1 polymer ?
#
loop_
_entity_poly.entity_id
_entity_poly.type
_entity_poly.pdbx_seq_one_letter_code
_entity_poly.pdbx_strand_id
1 'polypeptide(L)'
;MYASNSDQKEINGFIVIDKPKGPTSHQIDAWVREITGEKRVGHIGTLDPNVSGVLVMALGKGTKLIDIVHEKPKEYISVMRLYSPADSDTIMNVFKEFTGRIYQLPPVRSAVSRQVRERTIYKMDVMEINDKLILFKVKCESGTYIRTLCTDMGYVIGTGAQMADLRRLSTGDFNESHIHTLQELSDSMILKKHGDTSRFDSLLIPMDFVFANEPKVIVKNTAIKNIINGSDIYPAGIKALVGNIQKGRRVAIYTDNNDLLAYGTMLVDKLNDLKAVDLDGILSDKYGENNVVRKSNKQKNIPVQKPGKKLHEHIREPAGRNNTGNGKHMFRKNPGFKGTPSKIRKGKNKF
;
A
#
# COMPACT_ATOMS: atom_id res chain seq x y z
N MET A 1 -24.23 33.73 -2.74
CA MET A 1 -25.23 32.70 -2.40
C MET A 1 -24.50 31.40 -2.16
N TYR A 2 -24.48 30.91 -0.92
CA TYR A 2 -23.95 29.58 -0.63
C TYR A 2 -24.96 28.57 -1.17
N ALA A 3 -24.57 27.81 -2.20
CA ALA A 3 -25.37 26.70 -2.68
C ALA A 3 -25.62 25.74 -1.51
N SER A 4 -26.90 25.41 -1.28
CA SER A 4 -27.34 24.45 -0.28
C SER A 4 -26.64 23.11 -0.47
N ASN A 5 -26.12 22.57 0.63
CA ASN A 5 -25.20 21.44 0.72
C ASN A 5 -25.89 20.06 0.53
N SER A 6 -26.98 19.97 -0.24
CA SER A 6 -27.90 18.83 -0.19
C SER A 6 -27.96 17.92 -1.42
N ASP A 7 -27.27 18.23 -2.53
CA ASP A 7 -27.36 17.41 -3.77
C ASP A 7 -26.00 16.98 -4.36
N GLN A 8 -24.91 16.98 -3.58
CA GLN A 8 -23.68 16.32 -4.04
C GLN A 8 -23.84 14.80 -3.93
N LYS A 9 -24.18 14.16 -5.05
CA LYS A 9 -24.12 12.70 -5.22
C LYS A 9 -22.76 12.19 -4.76
N GLU A 10 -22.75 11.28 -3.79
CA GLU A 10 -21.52 10.68 -3.25
C GLU A 10 -20.65 10.11 -4.38
N ILE A 11 -19.35 10.42 -4.34
CA ILE A 11 -18.38 9.93 -5.31
C ILE A 11 -17.86 8.60 -4.80
N ASN A 12 -18.24 7.51 -5.46
CA ASN A 12 -17.88 6.16 -5.08
C ASN A 12 -17.08 5.49 -6.20
N GLY A 13 -15.84 5.09 -5.93
CA GLY A 13 -15.00 4.45 -6.93
C GLY A 13 -13.52 4.72 -6.69
N PHE A 14 -12.77 4.75 -7.79
CA PHE A 14 -11.34 5.01 -7.78
C PHE A 14 -10.99 6.09 -8.80
N ILE A 15 -9.94 6.84 -8.50
CA ILE A 15 -9.27 7.72 -9.47
C ILE A 15 -7.79 7.37 -9.39
N VAL A 16 -7.12 7.25 -10.53
CA VAL A 16 -5.68 6.97 -10.55
C VAL A 16 -4.95 8.27 -10.82
N ILE A 17 -4.16 8.72 -9.84
CA ILE A 17 -3.35 9.93 -9.98
C ILE A 17 -1.96 9.54 -10.50
N ASP A 18 -1.47 10.21 -11.54
CA ASP A 18 -0.03 10.24 -11.83
C ASP A 18 0.64 11.08 -10.75
N LYS A 19 1.09 10.42 -9.69
CA LYS A 19 1.67 11.11 -8.54
C LYS A 19 2.93 11.85 -9.00
N PRO A 20 3.04 13.17 -8.78
CA PRO A 20 4.27 13.89 -9.05
C PRO A 20 5.36 13.57 -8.01
N LYS A 21 6.62 13.81 -8.38
CA LYS A 21 7.72 13.82 -7.42
C LYS A 21 7.64 15.06 -6.52
N GLY A 22 7.98 14.92 -5.25
CA GLY A 22 7.94 16.00 -4.25
C GLY A 22 6.99 15.71 -3.09
N PRO A 23 5.67 15.67 -3.30
CA PRO A 23 4.72 15.43 -2.22
C PRO A 23 4.70 13.97 -1.75
N THR A 24 4.37 13.77 -0.48
CA THR A 24 4.03 12.45 0.07
C THR A 24 2.68 11.98 -0.48
N SER A 25 2.43 10.66 -0.50
CA SER A 25 1.11 10.14 -0.89
C SER A 25 -0.04 10.65 -0.01
N HIS A 26 0.22 10.89 1.28
CA HIS A 26 -0.78 11.44 2.20
C HIS A 26 -1.13 12.91 1.91
N GLN A 27 -0.20 13.69 1.34
CA GLN A 27 -0.51 15.03 0.84
C GLN A 27 -1.42 14.95 -0.40
N ILE A 28 -1.22 13.94 -1.27
CA ILE A 28 -2.14 13.68 -2.39
C ILE A 28 -3.54 13.34 -1.87
N ASP A 29 -3.67 12.51 -0.81
CA ASP A 29 -4.98 12.24 -0.19
C ASP A 29 -5.69 13.53 0.23
N ALA A 30 -4.96 14.46 0.87
CA ALA A 30 -5.49 15.73 1.33
C ALA A 30 -5.95 16.62 0.16
N TRP A 31 -5.15 16.72 -0.90
CA TRP A 31 -5.52 17.51 -2.08
C TRP A 31 -6.68 16.91 -2.85
N VAL A 32 -6.72 15.58 -3.04
CA VAL A 32 -7.85 14.92 -3.72
C VAL A 32 -9.14 15.12 -2.91
N ARG A 33 -9.08 15.04 -1.58
CA ARG A 33 -10.20 15.36 -0.69
C ARG A 33 -10.69 16.79 -0.86
N GLU A 34 -9.78 17.75 -0.92
CA GLU A 34 -10.11 19.17 -1.11
C GLU A 34 -10.71 19.44 -2.49
N ILE A 35 -10.10 18.91 -3.55
CA ILE A 35 -10.54 19.09 -4.94
C ILE A 35 -11.92 18.49 -5.16
N THR A 36 -12.15 17.26 -4.67
CA THR A 36 -13.40 16.53 -4.92
C THR A 36 -14.51 16.87 -3.95
N GLY A 37 -14.18 17.39 -2.75
CA GLY A 37 -15.11 17.56 -1.65
C GLY A 37 -15.50 16.26 -0.94
N GLU A 38 -14.99 15.10 -1.38
CA GLU A 38 -15.33 13.80 -0.83
C GLU A 38 -14.65 13.58 0.53
N LYS A 39 -15.41 13.22 1.56
CA LYS A 39 -14.89 13.07 2.93
C LYS A 39 -14.03 11.82 3.09
N ARG A 40 -14.38 10.73 2.39
CA ARG A 40 -13.67 9.45 2.47
C ARG A 40 -12.74 9.29 1.28
N VAL A 41 -11.47 9.62 1.49
CA VAL A 41 -10.40 9.48 0.49
C VAL A 41 -9.21 8.79 1.13
N GLY A 42 -8.64 7.81 0.42
CA GLY A 42 -7.37 7.18 0.78
C GLY A 42 -6.68 6.50 -0.40
N HIS A 43 -5.35 6.61 -0.46
CA HIS A 43 -4.53 5.96 -1.48
C HIS A 43 -4.25 4.48 -1.19
N ILE A 44 -3.90 3.74 -2.24
CA ILE A 44 -3.55 2.33 -2.16
C ILE A 44 -2.05 2.14 -2.41
N GLY A 45 -1.33 1.73 -1.36
CA GLY A 45 0.11 1.50 -1.38
C GLY A 45 0.89 2.80 -1.51
N THR A 46 1.50 3.23 -0.42
CA THR A 46 2.25 4.49 -0.33
C THR A 46 3.44 4.52 -1.29
N LEU A 47 3.53 5.61 -2.06
CA LEU A 47 4.73 6.00 -2.79
C LEU A 47 5.49 7.04 -1.96
N ASP A 48 6.81 6.84 -1.87
CA ASP A 48 7.74 7.79 -1.25
C ASP A 48 7.66 9.17 -1.95
N PRO A 49 8.08 10.26 -1.30
CA PRO A 49 7.99 11.61 -1.86
C PRO A 49 8.60 11.75 -3.26
N ASN A 50 9.77 11.15 -3.49
CA ASN A 50 10.50 11.25 -4.76
C ASN A 50 10.09 10.20 -5.80
N VAL A 51 9.04 9.41 -5.54
CA VAL A 51 8.54 8.37 -6.43
C VAL A 51 7.29 8.86 -7.15
N SER A 52 7.22 8.66 -8.46
CA SER A 52 6.08 9.06 -9.30
C SER A 52 5.27 7.87 -9.81
N GLY A 53 4.21 8.15 -10.58
CA GLY A 53 3.42 7.16 -11.29
C GLY A 53 2.11 6.80 -10.59
N VAL A 54 1.59 5.64 -10.95
CA VAL A 54 0.25 5.16 -10.60
C VAL A 54 0.02 5.21 -9.09
N LEU A 55 -0.79 6.15 -8.62
CA LEU A 55 -1.31 6.20 -7.24
C LEU A 55 -2.83 6.06 -7.29
N VAL A 56 -3.32 4.87 -6.96
CA VAL A 56 -4.77 4.60 -6.94
C VAL A 56 -5.36 5.25 -5.71
N MET A 57 -6.33 6.14 -5.91
CA MET A 57 -7.09 6.84 -4.89
C MET A 57 -8.46 6.21 -4.79
N ALA A 58 -8.86 5.76 -3.61
CA ALA A 58 -10.19 5.25 -3.34
C ALA A 58 -11.06 6.38 -2.77
N LEU A 59 -12.27 6.55 -3.31
CA LEU A 59 -13.22 7.60 -2.93
C LEU A 59 -14.53 6.99 -2.43
N GLY A 60 -15.12 7.63 -1.42
CA GLY A 60 -16.38 7.19 -0.82
C GLY A 60 -16.29 5.77 -0.30
N LYS A 61 -17.18 4.90 -0.76
CA LYS A 61 -17.19 3.46 -0.44
C LYS A 61 -16.10 2.66 -1.14
N GLY A 62 -15.46 3.20 -2.17
CA GLY A 62 -14.27 2.59 -2.75
C GLY A 62 -13.19 2.37 -1.68
N THR A 63 -13.18 3.17 -0.62
CA THR A 63 -12.24 3.01 0.52
C THR A 63 -12.39 1.66 1.23
N LYS A 64 -13.55 0.98 1.17
CA LYS A 64 -13.76 -0.38 1.69
C LYS A 64 -13.04 -1.47 0.88
N LEU A 65 -12.49 -1.12 -0.28
CA LEU A 65 -11.81 -2.02 -1.20
C LEU A 65 -10.30 -1.80 -1.22
N ILE A 66 -9.76 -0.92 -0.37
CA ILE A 66 -8.33 -0.59 -0.32
C ILE A 66 -7.50 -1.85 -0.10
N ASP A 67 -7.85 -2.68 0.87
CA ASP A 67 -7.08 -3.88 1.22
C ASP A 67 -7.03 -4.88 0.05
N ILE A 68 -8.16 -5.06 -0.64
CA ILE A 68 -8.27 -5.92 -1.82
C ILE A 68 -7.29 -5.49 -2.91
N VAL A 69 -7.23 -4.19 -3.22
CA VAL A 69 -6.33 -3.67 -4.25
C VAL A 69 -4.89 -3.60 -3.73
N HIS A 70 -4.70 -3.39 -2.43
CA HIS A 70 -3.38 -3.31 -1.82
C HIS A 70 -2.60 -4.61 -1.95
N GLU A 71 -3.26 -5.75 -1.78
CA GLU A 71 -2.69 -7.10 -1.91
C GLU A 71 -2.24 -7.43 -3.34
N LYS A 72 -2.79 -6.76 -4.35
CA LYS A 72 -2.44 -7.04 -5.75
C LYS A 72 -0.97 -6.72 -6.05
N PRO A 73 -0.32 -7.50 -6.94
CA PRO A 73 1.04 -7.24 -7.41
C PRO A 73 1.23 -5.82 -7.93
N LYS A 74 2.46 -5.33 -7.84
CA LYS A 74 2.83 -3.98 -8.29
C LYS A 74 3.94 -4.08 -9.31
N GLU A 75 3.93 -3.17 -10.27
CA GLU A 75 4.96 -3.09 -11.29
C GLU A 75 5.61 -1.70 -11.27
N TYR A 76 6.92 -1.68 -11.45
CA TYR A 76 7.73 -0.47 -11.39
C TYR A 76 8.74 -0.45 -12.54
N ILE A 77 9.16 0.76 -12.89
CA ILE A 77 10.42 1.01 -13.58
C ILE A 77 11.35 1.75 -12.62
N SER A 78 12.59 1.30 -12.53
CA SER A 78 13.56 1.85 -11.59
C SER A 78 14.92 2.04 -12.25
N VAL A 79 15.62 3.07 -11.79
CA VAL A 79 17.04 3.27 -12.09
C VAL A 79 17.83 2.90 -10.84
N MET A 80 18.66 1.87 -10.94
CA MET A 80 19.67 1.54 -9.95
C MET A 80 21.00 2.20 -10.33
N ARG A 81 21.68 2.80 -9.35
CA ARG A 81 23.02 3.37 -9.51
C ARG A 81 24.03 2.57 -8.70
N LEU A 82 24.96 1.92 -9.38
CA LEU A 82 26.13 1.29 -8.77
C LEU A 82 27.12 2.35 -8.28
N TYR A 83 27.95 2.03 -7.29
CA TYR A 83 29.03 2.93 -6.86
C TYR A 83 30.23 2.89 -7.80
N SER A 84 30.49 1.73 -8.41
CA SER A 84 31.49 1.51 -9.45
C SER A 84 30.88 0.72 -10.61
N PRO A 85 31.42 0.82 -11.84
CA PRO A 85 30.91 0.04 -12.96
C PRO A 85 31.15 -1.44 -12.69
N ALA A 86 30.25 -2.28 -13.20
CA ALA A 86 30.37 -3.73 -13.12
C ALA A 86 30.14 -4.34 -14.50
N ASP A 87 30.67 -5.53 -14.70
CA ASP A 87 30.48 -6.30 -15.92
C ASP A 87 29.00 -6.63 -16.16
N SER A 88 28.57 -6.56 -17.43
CA SER A 88 27.16 -6.75 -17.79
C SER A 88 26.66 -8.16 -17.52
N ASP A 89 27.48 -9.20 -17.70
CA ASP A 89 27.07 -10.57 -17.41
C ASP A 89 26.86 -10.77 -15.90
N THR A 90 27.73 -10.16 -15.09
CA THR A 90 27.57 -10.14 -13.63
C THR A 90 26.25 -9.48 -13.22
N ILE A 91 25.92 -8.33 -13.80
CA ILE A 91 24.65 -7.63 -13.54
C ILE A 91 23.47 -8.53 -13.93
N MET A 92 23.47 -9.07 -15.15
CA MET A 92 22.36 -9.91 -15.64
C MET A 92 22.15 -11.16 -14.79
N ASN A 93 23.24 -11.80 -14.33
CA ASN A 93 23.16 -12.97 -13.45
C ASN A 93 22.53 -12.64 -12.09
N VAL A 94 22.91 -11.52 -11.47
CA VAL A 94 22.31 -11.09 -10.19
C VAL A 94 20.83 -10.77 -10.36
N PHE A 95 20.44 -10.10 -11.45
CA PHE A 95 19.03 -9.84 -11.73
C PHE A 95 18.21 -11.14 -11.89
N LYS A 96 18.79 -12.15 -12.54
CA LYS A 96 18.17 -13.47 -12.66
C LYS A 96 18.05 -14.16 -11.30
N GLU A 97 19.07 -14.08 -10.46
CA GLU A 97 19.09 -14.68 -9.11
C GLU A 97 18.02 -14.08 -8.18
N PHE A 98 17.79 -12.76 -8.25
CA PHE A 98 16.77 -12.07 -7.45
C PHE A 98 15.34 -12.23 -7.99
N THR A 99 15.14 -12.90 -9.13
CA THR A 99 13.81 -13.21 -9.65
C THR A 99 13.28 -14.48 -8.97
N GLY A 100 12.24 -14.32 -8.16
CA GLY A 100 11.69 -15.39 -7.34
C GLY A 100 11.47 -14.92 -5.90
N ARG A 101 11.66 -15.84 -4.94
CA ARG A 101 11.51 -15.52 -3.51
C ARG A 101 12.77 -14.82 -3.01
N ILE A 102 12.59 -13.68 -2.34
CA ILE A 102 13.64 -12.88 -1.72
C ILE A 102 13.29 -12.60 -0.26
N TYR A 103 14.31 -12.30 0.54
CA TYR A 103 14.14 -11.87 1.93
C TYR A 103 14.49 -10.40 2.05
N GLN A 104 13.59 -9.61 2.64
CA GLN A 104 13.82 -8.19 2.85
C GLN A 104 13.68 -7.84 4.32
N LEU A 105 14.59 -6.97 4.77
CA LEU A 105 14.40 -6.22 6.01
C LEU A 105 13.89 -4.81 5.62
N PRO A 106 12.69 -4.40 6.07
CA PRO A 106 12.19 -3.07 5.80
C PRO A 106 13.21 -1.97 6.20
N PRO A 107 13.27 -0.85 5.46
CA PRO A 107 14.15 0.26 5.79
C PRO A 107 13.74 0.88 7.13
N VAL A 108 14.68 1.61 7.76
CA VAL A 108 14.45 2.29 9.05
C VAL A 108 13.26 3.25 8.97
N ARG A 109 13.11 3.95 7.84
CA ARG A 109 11.93 4.78 7.55
C ARG A 109 10.91 3.92 6.81
N SER A 110 10.04 3.25 7.56
CA SER A 110 8.93 2.47 7.01
C SER A 110 7.71 2.57 7.91
N ALA A 111 6.53 2.32 7.34
CA ALA A 111 5.26 2.30 8.09
C ALA A 111 5.02 0.97 8.82
N VAL A 112 5.96 0.03 8.76
CA VAL A 112 5.82 -1.35 9.25
C VAL A 112 6.99 -1.73 10.16
N SER A 113 6.79 -2.74 11.03
CA SER A 113 7.86 -3.26 11.88
C SER A 113 9.05 -3.75 11.07
N ARG A 114 10.27 -3.43 11.53
CA ARG A 114 11.52 -3.83 10.89
C ARG A 114 11.87 -5.27 11.29
N GLN A 115 11.31 -6.22 10.56
CA GLN A 115 11.54 -7.66 10.70
C GLN A 115 11.75 -8.26 9.32
N VAL A 116 12.56 -9.33 9.23
CA VAL A 116 12.79 -10.04 7.96
C VAL A 116 11.48 -10.64 7.46
N ARG A 117 11.19 -10.44 6.18
CA ARG A 117 9.97 -10.92 5.52
C ARG A 117 10.32 -11.47 4.15
N GLU A 118 9.65 -12.55 3.78
CA GLU A 118 9.70 -13.09 2.42
C GLU A 118 8.86 -12.22 1.49
N ARG A 119 9.35 -11.97 0.28
CA ARG A 119 8.64 -11.30 -0.81
C ARG A 119 8.93 -12.01 -2.11
N THR A 120 8.03 -11.92 -3.07
CA THR A 120 8.22 -12.51 -4.40
C THR A 120 8.44 -11.44 -5.47
N ILE A 121 9.53 -11.55 -6.22
CA ILE A 121 9.73 -10.88 -7.51
C ILE A 121 9.20 -11.82 -8.60
N TYR A 122 8.09 -11.43 -9.22
CA TYR A 122 7.43 -12.24 -10.25
C TYR A 122 8.15 -12.15 -11.59
N LYS A 123 8.70 -10.98 -11.92
CA LYS A 123 9.42 -10.73 -13.16
C LYS A 123 10.37 -9.55 -12.96
N MET A 124 11.54 -9.64 -13.57
CA MET A 124 12.49 -8.53 -13.61
C MET A 124 13.20 -8.51 -14.97
N ASP A 125 13.15 -7.37 -15.65
CA ASP A 125 13.70 -7.18 -16.99
C ASP A 125 14.69 -6.01 -16.95
N VAL A 126 15.96 -6.26 -17.27
CA VAL A 126 16.95 -5.20 -17.47
C VAL A 126 16.73 -4.59 -18.85
N MET A 127 16.54 -3.28 -18.90
CA MET A 127 16.21 -2.53 -20.12
C MET A 127 17.43 -1.85 -20.73
N GLU A 128 18.27 -1.25 -19.87
CA GLU A 128 19.46 -0.52 -20.29
C GLU A 128 20.53 -0.59 -19.19
N ILE A 129 21.78 -0.76 -19.58
CA ILE A 129 22.95 -0.60 -18.72
C ILE A 129 23.82 0.48 -19.35
N ASN A 130 24.04 1.56 -18.61
CA ASN A 130 24.87 2.68 -19.03
C ASN A 130 25.83 3.05 -17.89
N ASP A 131 27.06 2.56 -18.00
CA ASP A 131 28.12 2.69 -16.98
C ASP A 131 27.62 2.20 -15.60
N LYS A 132 27.35 3.12 -14.68
CA LYS A 132 26.86 2.82 -13.32
C LYS A 132 25.34 2.78 -13.20
N LEU A 133 24.60 3.15 -14.25
CA LEU A 133 23.14 3.25 -14.23
C LEU A 133 22.51 2.05 -14.91
N ILE A 134 21.59 1.40 -14.22
CA ILE A 134 20.85 0.24 -14.71
C ILE A 134 19.37 0.58 -14.66
N LEU A 135 18.75 0.67 -15.83
CA LEU A 135 17.30 0.82 -15.98
C LEU A 135 16.68 -0.57 -16.03
N PHE A 136 15.70 -0.82 -15.18
CA PHE A 136 15.00 -2.11 -15.16
C PHE A 136 13.53 -1.98 -14.82
N LYS A 137 12.74 -2.92 -15.33
CA LYS A 137 11.33 -3.12 -14.99
C LYS A 137 11.21 -4.27 -13.99
N VAL A 138 10.36 -4.12 -12.99
CA VAL A 138 10.15 -5.15 -11.97
C VAL A 138 8.67 -5.28 -11.62
N LYS A 139 8.16 -6.52 -11.64
CA LYS A 139 6.85 -6.89 -11.13
C LYS A 139 7.04 -7.70 -9.85
N CYS A 140 6.47 -7.23 -8.76
CA CYS A 140 6.70 -7.79 -7.43
C CYS A 140 5.41 -7.90 -6.60
N GLU A 141 5.50 -8.68 -5.54
CA GLU A 141 4.50 -8.78 -4.49
C GLU A 141 4.33 -7.43 -3.78
N SER A 142 3.13 -7.17 -3.27
CA SER A 142 2.87 -5.97 -2.47
C SER A 142 3.74 -5.93 -1.22
N GLY A 143 4.18 -4.71 -0.85
CA GLY A 143 5.08 -4.51 0.28
C GLY A 143 6.54 -4.90 0.01
N THR A 144 6.92 -5.15 -1.25
CA THR A 144 8.33 -5.24 -1.66
C THR A 144 8.95 -3.85 -1.67
N TYR A 145 10.10 -3.70 -1.02
CA TYR A 145 10.86 -2.44 -1.00
C TYR A 145 11.87 -2.41 -2.13
N ILE A 146 11.56 -1.70 -3.23
CA ILE A 146 12.47 -1.59 -4.38
C ILE A 146 13.80 -0.92 -4.00
N ARG A 147 13.78 0.03 -3.07
CA ARG A 147 15.00 0.64 -2.53
C ARG A 147 15.94 -0.40 -1.91
N THR A 148 15.39 -1.28 -1.07
CA THR A 148 16.14 -2.37 -0.42
C THR A 148 16.62 -3.37 -1.47
N LEU A 149 15.77 -3.73 -2.44
CA LEU A 149 16.14 -4.59 -3.55
C LEU A 149 17.38 -4.07 -4.31
N CYS A 150 17.42 -2.79 -4.65
CA CYS A 150 18.59 -2.19 -5.31
C CYS A 150 19.86 -2.28 -4.44
N THR A 151 19.74 -2.02 -3.13
CA THR A 151 20.88 -2.11 -2.21
C THR A 151 21.38 -3.55 -2.08
N ASP A 152 20.48 -4.51 -1.91
CA ASP A 152 20.82 -5.93 -1.77
C ASP A 152 21.49 -6.47 -3.03
N MET A 153 20.93 -6.20 -4.22
CA MET A 153 21.57 -6.56 -5.50
C MET A 153 22.94 -5.89 -5.64
N GLY A 154 23.09 -4.64 -5.21
CA GLY A 154 24.38 -3.95 -5.19
C GLY A 154 25.44 -4.64 -4.33
N TYR A 155 25.06 -5.23 -3.20
CA TYR A 155 25.97 -6.00 -2.37
C TYR A 155 26.42 -7.29 -3.06
N VAL A 156 25.51 -7.99 -3.75
CA VAL A 156 25.84 -9.22 -4.49
C VAL A 156 26.71 -8.93 -5.72
N ILE A 157 26.45 -7.83 -6.43
CA ILE A 157 27.31 -7.34 -7.53
C ILE A 157 28.72 -6.98 -7.01
N GLY A 158 28.86 -6.66 -5.72
CA GLY A 158 30.15 -6.39 -5.07
C GLY A 158 30.59 -4.92 -5.10
N THR A 159 29.91 -4.06 -5.86
CA THR A 159 30.20 -2.62 -5.90
C THR A 159 29.42 -1.81 -4.86
N GLY A 160 28.32 -2.36 -4.36
CA GLY A 160 27.26 -1.58 -3.70
C GLY A 160 26.42 -0.79 -4.70
N ALA A 161 25.19 -0.49 -4.33
CA ALA A 161 24.27 0.28 -5.16
C ALA A 161 23.19 1.01 -4.36
N GLN A 162 22.55 1.97 -5.00
CA GLN A 162 21.38 2.67 -4.46
C GLN A 162 20.33 2.87 -5.56
N MET A 163 19.06 2.95 -5.15
CA MET A 163 17.98 3.35 -6.03
C MET A 163 18.09 4.85 -6.34
N ALA A 164 18.31 5.19 -7.60
CA ALA A 164 18.41 6.56 -8.08
C ALA A 164 17.03 7.13 -8.45
N ASP A 165 16.18 6.33 -9.09
CA ASP A 165 14.83 6.74 -9.45
C ASP A 165 13.84 5.57 -9.45
N LEU A 166 12.55 5.89 -9.30
CA LEU A 166 11.47 4.91 -9.29
C LEU A 166 10.17 5.55 -9.76
N ARG A 167 9.47 4.84 -10.64
CA ARG A 167 8.09 5.13 -11.05
C ARG A 167 7.26 3.85 -10.96
N ARG A 168 6.07 3.94 -10.36
CA ARG A 168 5.11 2.81 -10.33
C ARG A 168 4.28 2.82 -11.61
N LEU A 169 4.30 1.72 -12.34
CA LEU A 169 3.56 1.53 -13.59
C LEU A 169 2.19 0.89 -13.36
N SER A 170 2.03 0.10 -12.31
CA SER A 170 0.73 -0.50 -11.97
C SER A 170 0.58 -0.89 -10.50
N THR A 171 -0.68 -1.03 -10.08
CA THR A 171 -1.11 -1.69 -8.86
C THR A 171 -2.31 -2.58 -9.19
N GLY A 172 -2.07 -3.88 -9.29
CA GLY A 172 -3.05 -4.81 -9.84
C GLY A 172 -3.45 -4.41 -11.25
N ASP A 173 -4.76 -4.29 -11.47
CA ASP A 173 -5.33 -3.95 -12.78
C ASP A 173 -5.26 -2.44 -13.10
N PHE A 174 -5.00 -1.59 -12.10
CA PHE A 174 -4.79 -0.16 -12.29
C PHE A 174 -3.38 0.09 -12.83
N ASN A 175 -3.28 0.73 -13.99
CA ASN A 175 -2.02 0.95 -14.71
C ASN A 175 -1.99 2.33 -15.39
N GLU A 176 -0.92 2.64 -16.13
CA GLU A 176 -0.69 3.94 -16.78
C GLU A 176 -1.80 4.38 -17.74
N SER A 177 -2.63 3.47 -18.29
CA SER A 177 -3.78 3.86 -19.13
C SER A 177 -4.89 4.60 -18.37
N HIS A 178 -4.84 4.58 -17.03
CA HIS A 178 -5.86 5.15 -16.17
C HIS A 178 -5.44 6.46 -15.49
N ILE A 179 -4.18 6.88 -15.69
CA ILE A 179 -3.60 7.96 -14.88
C ILE A 179 -4.11 9.32 -15.33
N HIS A 180 -4.36 10.17 -14.34
CA HIS A 180 -4.69 11.57 -14.52
C HIS A 180 -3.85 12.43 -13.59
N THR A 181 -3.52 13.64 -14.02
CA THR A 181 -2.85 14.62 -13.18
C THR A 181 -3.83 15.24 -12.17
N LEU A 182 -3.30 15.86 -11.11
CA LEU A 182 -4.13 16.61 -10.17
C LEU A 182 -4.83 17.81 -10.83
N GLN A 183 -4.18 18.41 -11.83
CA GLN A 183 -4.72 19.49 -12.62
C GLN A 183 -5.96 19.02 -13.39
N GLU A 184 -5.88 17.90 -14.10
CA GLU A 184 -7.03 17.33 -14.81
C GLU A 184 -8.19 16.99 -13.87
N LEU A 185 -7.91 16.46 -12.67
CA LEU A 185 -8.94 16.24 -11.66
C LEU A 185 -9.58 17.56 -11.21
N SER A 186 -8.77 18.57 -10.91
CA SER A 186 -9.24 19.91 -10.54
C SER A 186 -10.13 20.52 -11.62
N ASP A 187 -9.67 20.52 -12.87
CA ASP A 187 -10.40 21.06 -14.02
C ASP A 187 -11.72 20.31 -14.24
N SER A 188 -11.72 18.98 -14.10
CA SER A 188 -12.94 18.17 -14.20
C SER A 188 -13.99 18.55 -13.15
N MET A 189 -13.56 18.87 -11.92
CA MET A 189 -14.44 19.30 -10.84
C MET A 189 -14.97 20.72 -11.06
N ILE A 190 -14.20 21.60 -11.71
CA ILE A 190 -14.67 22.93 -12.11
C ILE A 190 -15.75 22.79 -13.19
N LEU A 191 -15.51 22.01 -14.24
CA LEU A 191 -16.51 21.75 -15.30
C LEU A 191 -17.80 21.16 -14.73
N LYS A 192 -17.67 20.20 -13.81
CA LYS A 192 -18.81 19.59 -13.09
C LYS A 192 -19.67 20.63 -12.35
N LYS A 193 -19.06 21.66 -11.76
CA LYS A 193 -19.80 22.77 -11.13
C LYS A 193 -20.58 23.62 -12.14
N HIS A 194 -20.14 23.64 -13.39
CA HIS A 194 -20.82 24.32 -14.51
C HIS A 194 -21.79 23.40 -15.28
N GLY A 195 -22.04 22.18 -14.77
CA GLY A 195 -23.03 21.25 -15.33
C GLY A 195 -22.48 20.20 -16.28
N ASP A 196 -21.20 20.24 -16.64
CA ASP A 196 -20.56 19.23 -17.49
C ASP A 196 -19.84 18.17 -16.65
N THR A 197 -20.44 16.99 -16.53
CA THR A 197 -19.87 15.87 -15.77
C THR A 197 -18.96 14.97 -16.60
N SER A 198 -18.94 15.12 -17.93
CA SER A 198 -18.33 14.16 -18.86
C SER A 198 -16.86 13.89 -18.54
N ARG A 199 -16.09 14.95 -18.26
CA ARG A 199 -14.67 14.83 -17.91
C ARG A 199 -14.51 14.08 -16.59
N PHE A 200 -15.25 14.45 -15.56
CA PHE A 200 -15.16 13.78 -14.26
C PHE A 200 -15.57 12.30 -14.35
N ASP A 201 -16.64 11.99 -15.08
CA ASP A 201 -17.12 10.62 -15.25
C ASP A 201 -16.08 9.76 -16.01
N SER A 202 -15.30 10.35 -16.92
CA SER A 202 -14.19 9.66 -17.59
C SER A 202 -12.99 9.35 -16.69
N LEU A 203 -12.82 10.12 -15.60
CA LEU A 203 -11.73 9.96 -14.62
C LEU A 203 -12.09 8.92 -13.55
N LEU A 204 -13.38 8.73 -13.28
CA LEU A 204 -13.88 7.87 -12.21
C LEU A 204 -13.97 6.42 -12.68
N ILE A 205 -13.14 5.57 -12.08
CA ILE A 205 -13.20 4.12 -12.27
C ILE A 205 -14.22 3.53 -11.29
N PRO A 206 -15.22 2.78 -11.77
CA PRO A 206 -16.24 2.21 -10.91
C PRO A 206 -15.69 1.12 -9.97
N MET A 207 -16.39 0.86 -8.87
CA MET A 207 -15.95 -0.12 -7.85
C MET A 207 -15.92 -1.56 -8.35
N ASP A 208 -16.78 -1.89 -9.33
CA ASP A 208 -16.88 -3.22 -9.93
C ASP A 208 -15.60 -3.62 -10.70
N PHE A 209 -14.80 -2.64 -11.15
CA PHE A 209 -13.51 -2.85 -11.81
C PHE A 209 -12.58 -3.78 -11.02
N VAL A 210 -12.59 -3.68 -9.68
CA VAL A 210 -11.73 -4.51 -8.82
C VAL A 210 -12.09 -6.00 -8.89
N PHE A 211 -13.33 -6.31 -9.25
CA PHE A 211 -13.92 -7.64 -9.32
C PHE A 211 -14.02 -8.20 -10.74
N ALA A 212 -13.39 -7.55 -11.74
CA ALA A 212 -13.50 -7.97 -13.14
C ALA A 212 -13.16 -9.46 -13.38
N ASN A 213 -12.20 -9.99 -12.61
CA ASN A 213 -11.76 -11.38 -12.69
C ASN A 213 -12.35 -12.29 -11.59
N GLU A 214 -13.26 -11.77 -10.77
CA GLU A 214 -13.90 -12.52 -9.69
C GLU A 214 -15.25 -13.10 -10.15
N PRO A 215 -15.66 -14.27 -9.65
CA PRO A 215 -16.97 -14.81 -9.93
C PRO A 215 -18.07 -13.91 -9.38
N LYS A 216 -19.22 -13.93 -10.05
CA LYS A 216 -20.38 -13.11 -9.70
C LYS A 216 -21.49 -13.97 -9.11
N VAL A 217 -22.09 -13.48 -8.04
CA VAL A 217 -23.31 -14.03 -7.43
C VAL A 217 -24.44 -13.05 -7.71
N ILE A 218 -25.37 -13.44 -8.57
CA ILE A 218 -26.56 -12.65 -8.87
C ILE A 218 -27.64 -13.05 -7.87
N VAL A 219 -28.14 -12.10 -7.07
CA VAL A 219 -29.13 -12.35 -6.02
C VAL A 219 -30.55 -11.99 -6.46
N LYS A 220 -31.53 -12.65 -5.84
CA LYS A 220 -32.95 -12.33 -6.02
C LYS A 220 -33.28 -11.02 -5.30
N ASN A 221 -34.27 -10.28 -5.81
CA ASN A 221 -34.72 -9.02 -5.21
C ASN A 221 -35.19 -9.18 -3.75
N THR A 222 -35.77 -10.33 -3.41
CA THR A 222 -36.18 -10.66 -2.05
C THR A 222 -35.02 -10.78 -1.06
N ALA A 223 -33.79 -11.03 -1.53
CA ALA A 223 -32.60 -11.16 -0.67
C ALA A 223 -31.88 -9.82 -0.44
N ILE A 224 -32.09 -8.82 -1.30
CA ILE A 224 -31.31 -7.56 -1.30
C ILE A 224 -31.38 -6.85 0.06
N LYS A 225 -32.59 -6.68 0.61
CA LYS A 225 -32.79 -5.98 1.90
C LYS A 225 -32.03 -6.66 3.05
N ASN A 226 -32.04 -7.99 3.08
CA ASN A 226 -31.34 -8.77 4.11
C ASN A 226 -29.82 -8.63 3.96
N ILE A 227 -29.31 -8.67 2.73
CA ILE A 227 -27.86 -8.53 2.45
C ILE A 227 -27.36 -7.15 2.86
N ILE A 228 -28.10 -6.08 2.55
CA ILE A 228 -27.72 -4.71 2.97
C ILE A 228 -27.75 -4.56 4.50
N ASN A 229 -28.60 -5.31 5.19
CA ASN A 229 -28.60 -5.36 6.65
C ASN A 229 -27.50 -6.28 7.22
N GLY A 230 -26.62 -6.81 6.38
CA GLY A 230 -25.46 -7.62 6.76
C GLY A 230 -25.80 -9.09 7.01
N SER A 231 -26.80 -9.63 6.30
CA SER A 231 -27.07 -11.06 6.26
C SER A 231 -26.22 -11.75 5.20
N ASP A 232 -25.70 -12.92 5.55
CA ASP A 232 -25.04 -13.81 4.63
C ASP A 232 -25.95 -14.32 3.53
N ILE A 233 -25.35 -14.86 2.46
CA ILE A 233 -26.13 -15.31 1.30
C ILE A 233 -26.33 -16.81 1.39
N TYR A 234 -27.60 -17.18 1.44
CA TYR A 234 -28.06 -18.56 1.32
C TYR A 234 -28.48 -18.87 -0.12
N PRO A 235 -28.36 -20.13 -0.57
CA PRO A 235 -28.69 -20.56 -1.93
C PRO A 235 -30.09 -20.16 -2.38
N ALA A 236 -31.08 -20.15 -1.47
CA ALA A 236 -32.45 -19.71 -1.77
C ALA A 236 -32.52 -18.26 -2.29
N GLY A 237 -31.59 -17.40 -1.87
CA GLY A 237 -31.46 -16.01 -2.30
C GLY A 237 -30.62 -15.80 -3.56
N ILE A 238 -29.98 -16.85 -4.09
CA ILE A 238 -29.16 -16.79 -5.30
C ILE A 238 -30.05 -17.04 -6.51
N LYS A 239 -29.96 -16.16 -7.50
CA LYS A 239 -30.61 -16.29 -8.81
C LYS A 239 -29.70 -16.99 -9.80
N ALA A 240 -28.41 -16.62 -9.83
CA ALA A 240 -27.42 -17.23 -10.70
C ALA A 240 -26.00 -17.08 -10.15
N LEU A 241 -25.13 -17.99 -10.57
CA LEU A 241 -23.68 -17.93 -10.35
C LEU A 241 -22.99 -17.81 -11.71
N VAL A 242 -22.04 -16.89 -11.85
CA VAL A 242 -21.32 -16.65 -13.10
C VAL A 242 -19.82 -16.70 -12.86
N GLY A 243 -19.10 -17.43 -13.70
CA GLY A 243 -17.65 -17.63 -13.59
C GLY A 243 -17.27 -18.88 -12.79
N ASN A 244 -15.99 -19.00 -12.47
CA ASN A 244 -15.45 -20.20 -11.80
C ASN A 244 -15.62 -20.12 -10.27
N ILE A 245 -16.70 -20.73 -9.79
CA ILE A 245 -17.07 -20.80 -8.37
C ILE A 245 -16.25 -21.88 -7.67
N GLN A 246 -15.55 -21.48 -6.61
CA GLN A 246 -14.74 -22.38 -5.78
C GLN A 246 -14.78 -21.89 -4.33
N LYS A 247 -14.80 -22.83 -3.39
CA LYS A 247 -14.71 -22.53 -1.97
C LYS A 247 -13.43 -21.74 -1.64
N GLY A 248 -13.57 -20.73 -0.78
CA GLY A 248 -12.50 -19.82 -0.38
C GLY A 248 -12.23 -18.69 -1.37
N ARG A 249 -12.84 -18.70 -2.55
CA ARG A 249 -12.66 -17.63 -3.54
C ARG A 249 -13.53 -16.43 -3.20
N ARG A 250 -12.99 -15.22 -3.42
CA ARG A 250 -13.75 -13.99 -3.34
C ARG A 250 -14.80 -13.94 -4.44
N VAL A 251 -15.98 -13.42 -4.14
CA VAL A 251 -17.07 -13.23 -5.09
C VAL A 251 -17.67 -11.84 -4.96
N ALA A 252 -18.11 -11.30 -6.08
CA ALA A 252 -18.85 -10.03 -6.11
C ALA A 252 -20.34 -10.31 -6.26
N ILE A 253 -21.14 -9.59 -5.48
CA ILE A 253 -22.58 -9.82 -5.34
C ILE A 253 -23.30 -8.72 -6.11
N TYR A 254 -24.14 -9.11 -7.07
CA TYR A 254 -24.87 -8.21 -7.96
C TYR A 254 -26.37 -8.43 -7.87
N THR A 255 -27.13 -7.37 -8.12
CA THR A 255 -28.57 -7.48 -8.39
C THR A 255 -28.81 -8.06 -9.78
N ASP A 256 -30.07 -8.38 -10.10
CA ASP A 256 -30.47 -8.78 -11.45
C ASP A 256 -30.29 -7.67 -12.49
N ASN A 257 -30.29 -6.41 -12.08
CA ASN A 257 -30.00 -5.24 -12.92
C ASN A 257 -28.50 -4.91 -13.02
N ASN A 258 -27.62 -5.85 -12.63
CA ASN A 258 -26.16 -5.71 -12.68
C ASN A 258 -25.61 -4.57 -11.81
N ASP A 259 -26.33 -4.15 -10.77
CA ASP A 259 -25.79 -3.23 -9.76
C ASP A 259 -24.91 -4.00 -8.76
N LEU A 260 -23.68 -3.51 -8.54
CA LEU A 260 -22.80 -4.05 -7.50
C LEU A 260 -23.37 -3.75 -6.10
N LEU A 261 -23.69 -4.80 -5.35
CA LEU A 261 -24.30 -4.71 -4.03
C LEU A 261 -23.27 -4.83 -2.91
N ALA A 262 -22.45 -5.87 -2.98
CA ALA A 262 -21.56 -6.32 -1.91
C ALA A 262 -20.46 -7.24 -2.45
N TYR A 263 -19.56 -7.68 -1.58
CA TYR A 263 -18.59 -8.74 -1.86
C TYR A 263 -18.44 -9.66 -0.65
N GLY A 264 -17.92 -10.85 -0.90
CA GLY A 264 -17.77 -11.87 0.13
C GLY A 264 -16.88 -13.02 -0.30
N THR A 265 -16.82 -14.05 0.54
CA THR A 265 -16.06 -15.27 0.29
C THR A 265 -17.01 -16.45 0.08
N MET A 266 -16.83 -17.17 -1.03
CA MET A 266 -17.60 -18.37 -1.33
C MET A 266 -17.25 -19.50 -0.33
N LEU A 267 -18.25 -20.13 0.27
CA LEU A 267 -18.06 -21.19 1.27
C LEU A 267 -18.24 -22.61 0.72
N VAL A 268 -18.76 -22.74 -0.50
CA VAL A 268 -19.12 -24.02 -1.12
C VAL A 268 -18.62 -24.11 -2.56
N ASP A 269 -18.26 -25.31 -3.01
CA ASP A 269 -17.93 -25.55 -4.42
C ASP A 269 -19.19 -25.77 -5.28
N LYS A 270 -20.27 -26.25 -4.64
CA LYS A 270 -21.59 -26.44 -5.24
C LYS A 270 -22.65 -25.99 -4.25
N LEU A 271 -23.72 -25.38 -4.76
CA LEU A 271 -24.85 -24.99 -3.92
C LEU A 271 -25.49 -26.23 -3.27
N ASN A 272 -25.75 -26.12 -1.98
CA ASN A 272 -26.41 -27.10 -1.12
C ASN A 272 -27.34 -26.34 -0.15
N ASP A 273 -27.82 -26.92 0.95
CA ASP A 273 -28.73 -26.20 1.87
C ASP A 273 -28.02 -25.27 2.87
N LEU A 274 -26.69 -25.19 2.82
CA LEU A 274 -25.88 -24.38 3.75
C LEU A 274 -25.68 -22.96 3.24
N LYS A 275 -25.15 -22.10 4.12
CA LYS A 275 -24.67 -20.75 3.77
C LYS A 275 -23.69 -20.84 2.59
N ALA A 276 -23.99 -20.13 1.51
CA ALA A 276 -23.19 -20.17 0.27
C ALA A 276 -22.07 -19.14 0.27
N VAL A 277 -22.32 -17.91 0.75
CA VAL A 277 -21.33 -16.82 0.76
C VAL A 277 -21.27 -16.19 2.15
N ASP A 278 -20.06 -16.02 2.65
CA ASP A 278 -19.74 -15.20 3.82
C ASP A 278 -19.58 -13.74 3.39
N LEU A 279 -20.39 -12.85 3.97
CA LEU A 279 -20.43 -11.46 3.55
C LEU A 279 -19.28 -10.65 4.19
N ASP A 280 -18.36 -10.15 3.35
CA ASP A 280 -17.20 -9.38 3.82
C ASP A 280 -17.50 -7.87 3.84
N GLY A 281 -18.24 -7.35 2.85
CA GLY A 281 -18.52 -5.93 2.78
C GLY A 281 -19.66 -5.52 1.86
N ILE A 282 -20.41 -4.50 2.28
CA ILE A 282 -21.53 -3.91 1.51
C ILE A 282 -21.07 -2.62 0.81
N LEU A 283 -21.40 -2.49 -0.46
CA LEU A 283 -20.94 -1.41 -1.35
C LEU A 283 -22.07 -0.52 -1.90
N SER A 284 -23.34 -0.94 -1.83
CA SER A 284 -24.48 -0.12 -2.26
C SER A 284 -25.36 0.32 -1.10
N ASP A 285 -25.81 1.58 -1.15
CA ASP A 285 -26.84 2.13 -0.25
C ASP A 285 -28.14 2.38 -1.02
N LYS A 286 -28.19 2.08 -2.33
CA LYS A 286 -29.36 2.34 -3.19
C LYS A 286 -30.64 1.68 -2.68
N TYR A 287 -30.52 0.62 -1.88
CA TYR A 287 -31.66 -0.15 -1.38
C TYR A 287 -31.72 -0.23 0.15
N GLY A 288 -31.02 0.67 0.85
CA GLY A 288 -31.09 0.79 2.32
C GLY A 288 -32.01 1.94 2.75
N GLU A 289 -32.84 1.70 3.76
CA GLU A 289 -33.46 2.77 4.56
C GLU A 289 -32.57 3.00 5.80
N ASN A 290 -32.03 4.22 5.95
CA ASN A 290 -31.33 4.76 7.13
C ASN A 290 -30.27 3.86 7.83
N ASN A 291 -28.99 4.24 7.62
CA ASN A 291 -27.80 3.95 8.45
C ASN A 291 -28.02 3.12 9.72
N VAL A 292 -27.92 1.78 9.61
CA VAL A 292 -27.68 0.93 10.79
C VAL A 292 -26.17 0.81 11.00
N VAL A 293 -25.65 1.63 11.91
CA VAL A 293 -24.28 1.48 12.44
C VAL A 293 -24.22 0.19 13.26
N ARG A 294 -23.64 -0.89 12.72
CA ARG A 294 -23.23 -2.03 13.55
C ARG A 294 -21.97 -1.67 14.33
N LYS A 295 -22.05 -1.77 15.66
CA LYS A 295 -20.87 -1.84 16.53
C LYS A 295 -20.09 -3.12 16.15
N SER A 296 -18.81 -2.97 15.83
CA SER A 296 -17.89 -4.09 15.67
C SER A 296 -17.89 -4.92 16.97
N ASN A 297 -18.25 -6.20 16.88
CA ASN A 297 -17.88 -7.15 17.91
C ASN A 297 -16.36 -7.27 17.89
N LYS A 298 -15.71 -6.69 18.90
CA LYS A 298 -14.28 -6.86 19.15
C LYS A 298 -13.99 -8.36 19.23
N GLN A 299 -13.20 -8.87 18.29
CA GLN A 299 -12.36 -10.02 18.57
C GLN A 299 -11.56 -9.71 19.84
N LYS A 300 -11.58 -10.65 20.78
CA LYS A 300 -10.82 -10.55 22.03
C LYS A 300 -9.35 -10.25 21.68
N ASN A 301 -8.90 -9.05 22.01
CA ASN A 301 -7.50 -8.68 21.95
C ASN A 301 -6.71 -9.62 22.87
N ILE A 302 -5.83 -10.42 22.28
CA ILE A 302 -4.64 -10.89 22.99
C ILE A 302 -3.80 -9.61 23.26
N PRO A 303 -3.38 -9.32 24.50
CA PRO A 303 -2.67 -8.09 24.78
C PRO A 303 -1.32 -8.10 24.08
N VAL A 304 -1.15 -7.19 23.13
CA VAL A 304 0.18 -6.79 22.64
C VAL A 304 0.89 -6.10 23.81
N GLN A 305 1.88 -6.75 24.39
CA GLN A 305 2.77 -6.12 25.38
C GLN A 305 3.44 -4.92 24.72
N LYS A 306 3.15 -3.71 25.24
CA LYS A 306 3.91 -2.51 24.91
C LYS A 306 5.32 -2.66 25.52
N PRO A 307 6.41 -2.33 24.81
CA PRO A 307 7.70 -2.16 25.44
C PRO A 307 7.58 -1.02 26.46
N GLY A 308 7.81 -1.33 27.74
CA GLY A 308 7.70 -0.37 28.83
C GLY A 308 8.67 0.80 28.63
N LYS A 309 8.15 2.02 28.72
CA LYS A 309 8.96 3.22 28.98
C LYS A 309 9.65 3.02 30.33
N LYS A 310 10.98 2.93 30.38
CA LYS A 310 11.72 3.07 31.63
C LYS A 310 11.63 4.53 32.07
N LEU A 311 10.83 4.80 33.11
CA LEU A 311 10.98 6.00 33.93
C LEU A 311 12.22 5.80 34.80
N HIS A 312 13.21 6.68 34.64
CA HIS A 312 14.16 6.98 35.70
C HIS A 312 13.43 7.87 36.70
N GLU A 313 13.36 7.47 37.98
CA GLU A 313 13.57 8.38 39.12
C GLU A 313 13.57 7.64 40.47
N HIS A 314 14.67 7.88 41.19
CA HIS A 314 14.86 7.97 42.64
C HIS A 314 14.14 7.01 43.60
N ILE A 315 14.94 6.12 44.20
CA ILE A 315 14.78 5.72 45.60
C ILE A 315 16.09 6.04 46.34
N ARG A 316 15.96 6.82 47.42
CA ARG A 316 17.00 7.17 48.38
C ARG A 316 17.24 5.98 49.34
N GLU A 317 18.51 5.74 49.66
CA GLU A 317 19.04 4.97 50.80
C GLU A 317 18.48 5.44 52.17
N PRO A 318 18.71 4.77 53.35
CA PRO A 318 19.84 3.88 53.69
C PRO A 318 19.58 2.69 54.63
N ALA A 319 20.59 1.81 54.77
CA ALA A 319 21.28 1.45 56.03
C ALA A 319 21.79 -0.01 56.06
N GLY A 320 23.02 -0.21 56.53
CA GLY A 320 23.43 -1.47 57.18
C GLY A 320 24.73 -2.09 56.68
N ARG A 321 25.83 -1.81 57.40
CA ARG A 321 27.16 -2.43 57.29
C ARG A 321 27.10 -3.97 57.45
N ASN A 322 27.98 -4.70 56.74
CA ASN A 322 29.00 -5.54 57.39
C ASN A 322 30.11 -6.03 56.44
N ASN A 323 31.27 -6.18 57.05
CA ASN A 323 32.64 -6.36 56.54
C ASN A 323 32.99 -7.78 56.06
N THR A 324 34.22 -7.89 55.55
CA THR A 324 35.06 -9.08 55.24
C THR A 324 34.92 -9.63 53.81
N GLY A 325 35.96 -9.82 53.00
CA GLY A 325 37.39 -9.59 53.14
C GLY A 325 38.14 -10.09 51.89
N ASN A 326 39.32 -9.52 51.66
CA ASN A 326 40.47 -10.01 50.86
C ASN A 326 40.31 -10.48 49.40
N GLY A 327 41.08 -9.83 48.53
CA GLY A 327 41.42 -10.36 47.20
C GLY A 327 42.20 -9.38 46.33
N LYS A 328 43.48 -9.15 46.66
CA LYS A 328 44.43 -8.36 45.86
C LYS A 328 44.65 -9.01 44.48
N HIS A 329 44.61 -8.22 43.40
CA HIS A 329 45.63 -8.32 42.35
C HIS A 329 45.84 -6.98 41.63
N MET A 330 47.12 -6.63 41.53
CA MET A 330 47.71 -5.42 40.95
C MET A 330 48.12 -5.62 39.49
N PHE A 331 48.41 -4.47 38.85
CA PHE A 331 49.18 -4.24 37.61
C PHE A 331 48.38 -4.31 36.29
N ARG A 332 48.48 -3.38 35.33
CA ARG A 332 49.38 -2.22 35.13
C ARG A 332 48.73 -1.29 34.08
N LYS A 333 48.80 0.02 34.30
CA LYS A 333 48.65 1.09 33.28
C LYS A 333 50.02 1.37 32.66
N ASN A 334 50.07 1.68 31.35
CA ASN A 334 50.89 2.74 30.71
C ASN A 334 50.77 2.69 29.16
N PRO A 335 51.17 3.74 28.39
CA PRO A 335 50.50 5.04 28.32
C PRO A 335 50.39 5.62 26.87
N GLY A 336 49.54 6.64 26.70
CA GLY A 336 49.80 7.84 25.89
C GLY A 336 50.13 7.76 24.40
N PHE A 337 49.22 8.28 23.56
CA PHE A 337 49.60 9.18 22.47
C PHE A 337 48.60 10.35 22.40
N LYS A 338 49.08 11.55 22.75
CA LYS A 338 48.44 12.85 22.51
C LYS A 338 48.94 13.38 21.18
N GLY A 339 48.05 13.87 20.32
CA GLY A 339 48.47 14.57 19.10
C GLY A 339 47.30 15.21 18.37
N THR A 340 47.05 16.49 18.64
CA THR A 340 46.40 17.47 17.76
C THR A 340 46.91 18.86 18.16
N PRO A 341 46.87 19.92 17.32
CA PRO A 341 46.57 20.00 15.88
C PRO A 341 47.58 20.88 15.09
N SER A 342 47.78 20.63 13.79
CA SER A 342 48.39 21.63 12.89
C SER A 342 47.32 22.30 12.03
N LYS A 343 47.11 23.60 12.30
CA LYS A 343 46.49 24.55 11.38
C LYS A 343 47.42 24.71 10.17
N ILE A 344 46.91 24.68 8.94
CA ILE A 344 47.40 25.50 7.82
C ILE A 344 46.31 25.67 6.74
N ARG A 345 46.00 26.96 6.53
CA ARG A 345 45.58 27.71 5.32
C ARG A 345 44.31 27.36 4.54
N LYS A 346 43.39 28.32 4.65
CA LYS A 346 42.43 28.75 3.62
C LYS A 346 43.12 28.98 2.27
N GLY A 347 42.65 28.31 1.23
CA GLY A 347 42.78 28.70 -0.17
C GLY A 347 41.40 29.05 -0.72
N LYS A 348 41.27 30.26 -1.26
CA LYS A 348 40.11 30.77 -2.00
C LYS A 348 40.24 30.41 -3.49
N ASN A 349 39.07 30.26 -4.12
CA ASN A 349 38.68 30.62 -5.50
C ASN A 349 38.69 29.56 -6.64
N LYS A 350 37.48 29.49 -7.24
CA LYS A 350 37.08 29.35 -8.67
C LYS A 350 37.48 28.04 -9.35
N PHE A 351 36.58 27.26 -9.96
CA PHE A 351 35.43 27.59 -10.82
C PHE A 351 34.17 26.79 -10.49
#